data_AF-A0A349DEK0-F1
#
_entry.id   AF-A0A349DEK0-F1
#
_cell.length_a   1.000
_cell.length_b   1.000
_cell.length_c   1.000
_cell.angle_alpha   90.00
_cell.angle_beta   90.00
_cell.angle_gamma   90.00
#
_symmetry.space_group_name_H-M   'P 1'
#
loop_
_entity.id
_entity.type
_entity.pdbx_description
1 polymer ?
#
loop_
_entity_poly.entity_id
_entity_poly.type
_entity_poly.pdbx_seq_one_letter_code
_entity_poly.pdbx_strand_id
1 'polypeptide(L)'
;MNNFLDKRIGEVINQLEKYITPVRIPINGWQTMECGYKKGNKVPLLSEGEWREFGETERWGMKPEEHRWFFRHIDIPQELKGKDLELYVSSTDVHDEDWEPQFMVYLDGKLIRGMDTKHRYVKLDGTKDGYDVHIYAYSQPSGKRTDFFAQLCEFNRAVETLYYNIKAPYRILYYTDESTKEYADVREYLNTAINYINWCAPMSEEFLRSVDAANEYLMTEFYGKYCHDQDIKVSVIGHTHIDVAWRWTLDQTREKVQRTFGSVIEMMKKYPDYKFMSSQPQLLKFLKEESPEMYAEIQRLVKEKRIELEGSMWLEADCNLTSGESLVRQIIFGKRFFKNEFGVDNRIIWLPDVFGYSAAMPQIMKKSGIDKFVTSKIGWNETNRMPYDAFMWKGIDGSEVFSYFMTAKELNDKGEFDGFFSTYTPMTRASYLKGTYDRFEPKELTNEVMMPFGHGDGGGGPETENIELIERLKYGVANCPQPHWEFAGDFLERLRKNTEGSKRLPKWVGELYLEFHRGTYTSQAKNKRNNRKSEFLYQNAEAVSAMAHRLFGSEYPQDKLNEG
;
A
#
# COMPACT_ATOMS: atom_id res chain seq x y z
N MET A 1 -29.82 4.92 -23.01
CA MET A 1 -30.73 6.06 -22.71
C MET A 1 -30.20 6.63 -21.40
N ASN A 2 -29.76 7.90 -21.33
CA ASN A 2 -29.17 8.46 -20.10
C ASN A 2 -30.10 8.21 -18.90
N ASN A 3 -29.74 7.26 -18.05
CA ASN A 3 -30.56 6.80 -16.95
C ASN A 3 -30.56 7.87 -15.84
N PHE A 4 -31.66 8.62 -15.76
CA PHE A 4 -31.84 9.75 -14.84
C PHE A 4 -31.53 9.36 -13.38
N LEU A 5 -31.85 8.13 -12.98
CA LEU A 5 -31.62 7.64 -11.62
C LEU A 5 -30.13 7.53 -11.30
N ASP A 6 -29.31 7.04 -12.22
CA ASP A 6 -27.87 6.89 -11.98
C ASP A 6 -27.19 8.25 -11.82
N LYS A 7 -27.60 9.22 -12.64
CA LYS A 7 -27.12 10.60 -12.52
C LYS A 7 -27.55 11.22 -11.20
N ARG A 8 -28.78 10.96 -10.75
CA ARG A 8 -29.30 11.43 -9.46
C ARG A 8 -28.49 10.84 -8.29
N ILE A 9 -28.23 9.53 -8.30
CA ILE A 9 -27.43 8.86 -7.25
C ILE A 9 -26.01 9.43 -7.23
N GLY A 10 -25.37 9.54 -8.39
CA GLY A 10 -24.03 10.12 -8.52
C GLY A 10 -23.96 11.56 -7.98
N GLU A 11 -24.94 12.39 -8.31
CA GLU A 11 -25.00 13.76 -7.79
C GLU A 11 -25.17 13.79 -6.26
N VAL A 12 -26.02 12.92 -5.70
CA VAL A 12 -26.18 12.82 -4.23
C VAL A 12 -24.87 12.41 -3.55
N ILE A 13 -24.12 11.46 -4.12
CA ILE A 13 -22.79 11.09 -3.61
C ILE A 13 -21.86 12.32 -3.58
N ASN A 14 -21.82 13.10 -4.68
CA ASN A 14 -21.01 14.31 -4.77
C ASN A 14 -21.45 15.40 -3.75
N GLN A 15 -22.75 15.48 -3.44
CA GLN A 15 -23.24 16.41 -2.42
C GLN A 15 -22.89 15.93 -1.01
N LEU A 16 -23.08 14.64 -0.70
CA LEU A 16 -22.71 14.07 0.60
C LEU A 16 -21.22 14.27 0.91
N GLU A 17 -20.34 14.11 -0.09
CA GLU A 17 -18.89 14.32 0.07
C GLU A 17 -18.54 15.68 0.68
N LYS A 18 -19.24 16.74 0.26
CA LYS A 18 -19.03 18.11 0.77
C LYS A 18 -19.38 18.25 2.25
N TYR A 19 -20.31 17.43 2.74
CA TYR A 19 -20.78 17.44 4.12
C TYR A 19 -20.08 16.41 5.01
N ILE A 20 -19.12 15.63 4.48
CA ILE A 20 -18.21 14.81 5.31
C ILE A 20 -17.38 15.73 6.20
N THR A 21 -16.89 16.83 5.63
CA THR A 21 -16.13 17.85 6.36
C THR A 21 -16.84 19.21 6.27
N PRO A 22 -17.94 19.41 7.02
CA PRO A 22 -18.79 20.59 6.87
C PRO A 22 -18.11 21.88 7.34
N VAL A 23 -17.15 21.78 8.25
CA VAL A 23 -16.35 22.90 8.75
C VAL A 23 -14.89 22.69 8.39
N ARG A 24 -14.30 23.67 7.72
CA ARG A 24 -12.87 23.73 7.40
C ARG A 24 -12.35 25.13 7.73
N ILE A 25 -11.48 25.23 8.73
CA ILE A 25 -10.88 26.48 9.18
C ILE A 25 -9.43 26.52 8.70
N PRO A 26 -9.04 27.46 7.81
CA PRO A 26 -7.66 27.64 7.40
C PRO A 26 -6.74 27.96 8.59
N ILE A 27 -5.56 27.36 8.61
CA ILE A 27 -4.54 27.64 9.61
C ILE A 27 -3.41 28.42 8.93
N ASN A 28 -3.31 29.72 9.22
CA ASN A 28 -2.31 30.63 8.63
C ASN A 28 -1.11 30.80 9.57
N GLY A 29 -0.27 31.83 9.37
CA GLY A 29 0.81 32.26 10.29
C GLY A 29 1.72 31.14 10.79
N TRP A 30 2.22 30.32 9.86
CA TRP A 30 3.19 29.27 10.15
C TRP A 30 4.59 29.88 10.26
N GLN A 31 5.41 29.33 11.14
CA GLN A 31 6.86 29.54 11.09
C GLN A 31 7.49 28.47 10.20
N THR A 32 8.57 28.80 9.50
CA THR A 32 9.33 27.84 8.70
C THR A 32 10.83 28.01 8.88
N MET A 33 11.55 26.91 8.66
CA MET A 33 13.01 26.84 8.67
C MET A 33 13.49 25.86 7.60
N GLU A 34 14.36 26.30 6.70
CA GLU A 34 15.02 25.42 5.72
C GLU A 34 16.00 24.49 6.44
N CYS A 35 16.10 23.24 6.00
CA CYS A 35 16.99 22.24 6.58
C CYS A 35 17.45 21.23 5.53
N GLY A 36 18.31 20.29 5.93
CA GLY A 36 18.59 19.10 5.12
C GLY A 36 17.69 17.93 5.50
N TYR A 37 18.11 16.72 5.15
CA TYR A 37 17.53 15.50 5.69
C TYR A 37 17.49 15.55 7.22
N LYS A 38 16.32 15.26 7.79
CA LYS A 38 16.18 15.24 9.25
C LYS A 38 17.01 14.09 9.84
N LYS A 39 17.45 14.24 11.09
CA LYS A 39 18.21 13.20 11.79
C LYS A 39 17.35 12.53 12.86
N GLY A 40 17.02 11.25 12.66
CA GLY A 40 16.16 10.50 13.57
C GLY A 40 14.72 11.04 13.64
N ASN A 41 14.06 10.82 14.77
CA ASN A 41 12.65 11.18 14.99
C ASN A 41 12.46 12.27 16.05
N LYS A 42 13.17 13.40 15.92
CA LYS A 42 13.11 14.53 16.86
C LYS A 42 12.70 15.82 16.16
N VAL A 43 11.85 16.60 16.82
CA VAL A 43 11.50 17.95 16.36
C VAL A 43 12.57 18.97 16.78
N PRO A 44 12.92 19.95 15.93
CA PRO A 44 13.81 21.05 16.29
C PRO A 44 13.17 21.99 17.33
N LEU A 45 13.98 22.57 18.21
CA LEU A 45 13.52 23.64 19.11
C LEU A 45 13.38 24.96 18.35
N LEU A 46 12.41 25.80 18.72
CA LEU A 46 12.25 27.14 18.11
C LEU A 46 13.41 28.09 18.41
N SER A 47 14.16 27.85 19.48
CA SER A 47 15.40 28.57 19.78
C SER A 47 16.59 28.09 18.94
N GLU A 48 16.45 26.98 18.24
CA GLU A 48 17.49 26.36 17.43
C GLU A 48 17.17 26.58 15.95
N GLY A 49 17.99 27.41 15.29
CA GLY A 49 17.91 27.67 13.84
C GLY A 49 17.22 28.98 13.47
N GLU A 50 17.19 29.25 12.16
CA GLU A 50 16.72 30.51 11.58
C GLU A 50 15.23 30.44 11.23
N TRP A 51 14.38 30.29 12.25
CA TRP A 51 12.93 30.32 12.08
C TRP A 51 12.46 31.71 11.64
N ARG A 52 11.60 31.72 10.62
CA ARG A 52 10.93 32.94 10.16
C ARG A 52 9.47 32.67 9.88
N GLU A 53 8.69 33.74 9.76
CA GLU A 53 7.31 33.64 9.29
C GLU A 53 7.26 33.14 7.85
N PHE A 54 6.33 32.22 7.57
CA PHE A 54 5.98 31.75 6.23
C PHE A 54 4.75 32.52 5.77
N GLY A 55 4.89 33.27 4.67
CA GLY A 55 3.81 34.12 4.18
C GLY A 55 2.61 33.32 3.68
N GLU A 56 1.40 33.88 3.80
CA GLU A 56 0.14 33.19 3.40
C GLU A 56 0.09 32.81 1.91
N THR A 57 0.81 33.55 1.06
CA THR A 57 0.94 33.29 -0.38
C THR A 57 2.33 32.81 -0.76
N GLU A 58 3.18 32.55 0.23
CA GLU A 58 4.54 32.08 0.02
C GLU A 58 4.52 30.63 -0.51
N ARG A 59 5.45 30.34 -1.41
CA ARG A 59 5.66 29.01 -1.98
C ARG A 59 7.04 28.49 -1.63
N TRP A 60 7.18 27.18 -1.66
CA TRP A 60 8.41 26.47 -1.35
C TRP A 60 8.78 25.44 -2.40
N GLY A 61 9.82 24.64 -2.16
CA GLY A 61 10.21 23.55 -3.05
C GLY A 61 10.83 23.99 -4.37
N MET A 62 11.26 25.26 -4.45
CA MET A 62 11.84 25.85 -5.66
C MET A 62 13.27 25.34 -5.95
N LYS A 63 13.85 24.58 -5.02
CA LYS A 63 15.09 23.84 -5.21
C LYS A 63 14.80 22.32 -5.28
N PRO A 64 15.57 21.56 -6.08
CA PRO A 64 15.57 20.11 -6.02
C PRO A 64 15.78 19.60 -4.59
N GLU A 65 14.97 18.64 -4.16
CA GLU A 65 15.08 17.98 -2.84
C GLU A 65 15.17 19.00 -1.70
N GLU A 66 14.29 20.00 -1.71
CA GLU A 66 14.24 20.99 -0.64
C GLU A 66 13.55 20.40 0.59
N HIS A 67 14.19 20.53 1.75
CA HIS A 67 13.63 20.10 3.03
C HIS A 67 13.41 21.30 3.95
N ARG A 68 12.32 21.26 4.71
CA ARG A 68 12.01 22.32 5.67
C ARG A 68 11.13 21.82 6.80
N TRP A 69 11.17 22.56 7.90
CA TRP A 69 10.20 22.45 8.97
C TRP A 69 9.17 23.58 8.86
N PHE A 70 7.93 23.25 9.22
CA PHE A 70 6.89 24.21 9.54
C PHE A 70 6.48 24.00 11.00
N PHE A 71 6.20 25.09 11.70
CA PHE A 71 5.72 25.05 13.08
C PHE A 71 4.57 26.01 13.32
N ARG A 72 3.58 25.58 14.11
CA ARG A 72 2.56 26.44 14.68
C ARG A 72 1.93 25.82 15.93
N HIS A 73 1.70 26.63 16.96
CA HIS A 73 0.76 26.31 18.02
C HIS A 73 -0.68 26.54 17.54
N ILE A 74 -1.54 25.55 17.69
CA ILE A 74 -2.94 25.60 17.24
C ILE A 74 -3.85 25.40 18.45
N ASP A 75 -4.64 26.40 18.77
CA ASP A 75 -5.74 26.29 19.73
C ASP A 75 -6.95 25.61 19.08
N ILE A 76 -7.63 24.73 19.82
CA ILE A 76 -8.92 24.19 19.43
C ILE A 76 -10.01 25.21 19.79
N PRO A 77 -10.75 25.76 18.80
CA PRO A 77 -11.83 26.71 19.08
C PRO A 77 -12.88 26.13 20.02
N GLN A 78 -13.42 26.96 20.90
CA GLN A 78 -14.40 26.52 21.90
C GLN A 78 -15.66 25.89 21.26
N GLU A 79 -16.10 26.37 20.08
CA GLU A 79 -17.19 25.78 19.32
C GLU A 79 -16.91 24.38 18.75
N LEU A 80 -15.63 23.99 18.66
CA LEU A 80 -15.19 22.70 18.12
C LEU A 80 -14.75 21.71 19.21
N LYS A 81 -14.75 22.11 20.48
CA LYS A 81 -14.39 21.22 21.58
C LYS A 81 -15.31 20.01 21.66
N GLY A 82 -14.70 18.84 21.82
CA GLY A 82 -15.38 17.54 21.89
C GLY A 82 -15.88 17.00 20.55
N LYS A 83 -15.66 17.71 19.43
CA LYS A 83 -16.03 17.24 18.10
C LYS A 83 -14.97 16.30 17.51
N ASP A 84 -15.35 15.59 16.44
CA ASP A 84 -14.43 14.79 15.64
C ASP A 84 -13.58 15.70 14.75
N LEU A 85 -12.34 15.98 15.17
CA LEU A 85 -11.44 16.91 14.50
C LEU A 85 -10.26 16.19 13.86
N GLU A 86 -9.89 16.64 12.66
CA GLU A 86 -8.63 16.24 12.01
C GLU A 86 -7.89 17.46 11.44
N LEU A 87 -6.56 17.43 11.51
CA LEU A 87 -5.68 18.36 10.83
C LEU A 87 -5.48 17.89 9.39
N TYR A 88 -5.91 18.70 8.44
CA TYR A 88 -5.63 18.52 7.01
C TYR A 88 -4.34 19.24 6.63
N VAL A 89 -3.43 18.59 5.90
CA VAL A 89 -2.25 19.23 5.28
C VAL A 89 -2.14 18.81 3.82
N SER A 90 -1.78 19.75 2.95
CA SER A 90 -1.68 19.51 1.52
C SER A 90 -0.76 20.50 0.80
N SER A 91 -0.30 20.11 -0.38
CA SER A 91 0.32 20.93 -1.42
C SER A 91 -0.45 20.73 -2.72
N THR A 92 -0.97 21.78 -3.35
CA THR A 92 -2.06 21.69 -4.35
C THR A 92 -1.66 21.42 -5.80
N ASP A 93 -0.70 20.54 -6.06
CA ASP A 93 -0.49 19.98 -7.41
C ASP A 93 -0.70 18.47 -7.30
N VAL A 94 -1.83 17.93 -7.79
CA VAL A 94 -2.38 16.59 -7.39
C VAL A 94 -2.19 15.54 -8.50
N HIS A 95 -1.21 15.75 -9.38
CA HIS A 95 -1.13 15.04 -10.65
C HIS A 95 0.17 14.24 -10.87
N ASP A 96 0.93 13.89 -9.83
CA ASP A 96 2.05 12.93 -9.97
C ASP A 96 2.37 12.19 -8.64
N GLU A 97 1.86 10.97 -8.48
CA GLU A 97 1.75 10.29 -7.16
C GLU A 97 3.09 10.00 -6.46
N ASP A 98 4.19 9.77 -7.19
CA ASP A 98 5.48 9.37 -6.60
C ASP A 98 6.37 10.53 -6.16
N TRP A 99 6.10 11.72 -6.69
CA TRP A 99 7.02 12.87 -6.72
C TRP A 99 6.53 14.06 -5.96
N GLU A 100 5.29 14.01 -5.53
CA GLU A 100 4.70 15.14 -4.86
C GLU A 100 5.31 15.36 -3.48
N PRO A 101 5.19 16.59 -2.97
CA PRO A 101 5.62 16.95 -1.62
C PRO A 101 5.09 15.99 -0.57
N GLN A 102 6.00 15.57 0.28
CA GLN A 102 5.77 14.58 1.32
C GLN A 102 6.00 15.22 2.67
N PHE A 103 5.12 14.94 3.61
CA PHE A 103 5.18 15.53 4.93
C PHE A 103 5.24 14.47 6.02
N MET A 104 5.76 14.84 7.17
CA MET A 104 5.63 14.11 8.42
C MET A 104 5.08 15.05 9.48
N VAL A 105 3.97 14.67 10.09
CA VAL A 105 3.28 15.52 11.07
C VAL A 105 3.56 15.02 12.47
N TYR A 106 4.02 15.95 13.30
CA TYR A 106 4.30 15.75 14.71
C TYR A 106 3.33 16.59 15.53
N LEU A 107 2.68 15.95 16.50
CA LEU A 107 1.84 16.63 17.48
C LEU A 107 2.53 16.52 18.85
N ASP A 108 2.73 17.65 19.52
CA ASP A 108 3.39 17.73 20.82
C ASP A 108 4.75 17.00 20.83
N GLY A 109 5.50 17.13 19.73
CA GLY A 109 6.81 16.50 19.52
C GLY A 109 6.79 15.02 19.13
N LYS A 110 5.62 14.38 19.01
CA LYS A 110 5.49 12.97 18.63
C LYS A 110 5.07 12.82 17.18
N LEU A 111 5.81 12.03 16.41
CA LEU A 111 5.45 11.69 15.03
C LEU A 111 4.14 10.88 15.01
N ILE A 112 3.12 11.40 14.34
CA ILE A 112 1.81 10.73 14.23
C ILE A 112 1.74 9.92 12.94
N ARG A 113 1.92 10.58 11.79
CA ARG A 113 1.94 9.90 10.49
C ARG A 113 2.67 10.70 9.42
N GLY A 114 3.01 10.02 8.34
CA GLY A 114 3.34 10.69 7.08
C GLY A 114 2.10 11.16 6.34
N MET A 115 2.26 12.23 5.58
CA MET A 115 1.26 12.71 4.64
C MET A 115 1.82 12.77 3.23
N ASP A 116 0.91 12.60 2.28
CA ASP A 116 1.10 12.66 0.84
C ASP A 116 -0.25 12.98 0.18
N THR A 117 -0.37 12.80 -1.13
CA THR A 117 -1.62 13.02 -1.85
C THR A 117 -2.80 12.24 -1.35
N LYS A 118 -2.56 11.04 -0.83
CA LYS A 118 -3.57 10.05 -0.45
C LYS A 118 -3.85 10.10 1.05
N HIS A 119 -2.86 10.49 1.83
CA HIS A 119 -2.91 10.60 3.29
C HIS A 119 -2.82 12.04 3.74
N ARG A 120 -3.96 12.75 3.83
CA ARG A 120 -3.96 14.20 4.11
C ARG A 120 -4.43 14.61 5.49
N TYR A 121 -4.91 13.67 6.30
CA TYR A 121 -5.56 13.98 7.57
C TYR A 121 -4.90 13.30 8.77
N VAL A 122 -4.75 14.03 9.87
CA VAL A 122 -4.30 13.54 11.18
C VAL A 122 -5.40 13.77 12.20
N LYS A 123 -5.79 12.69 12.90
CA LYS A 123 -6.76 12.77 13.99
C LYS A 123 -6.23 13.65 15.13
N LEU A 124 -7.08 14.56 15.61
CA LEU A 124 -6.85 15.33 16.82
C LEU A 124 -7.82 14.85 17.91
N ASP A 125 -7.36 14.86 19.16
CA ASP A 125 -8.27 14.79 20.30
C ASP A 125 -8.85 16.19 20.53
N GLY A 126 -10.13 16.35 20.16
CA GLY A 126 -10.88 17.59 20.26
C GLY A 126 -11.22 18.01 21.70
N THR A 127 -10.87 17.20 22.71
CA THR A 127 -11.04 17.58 24.13
C THR A 127 -9.87 18.40 24.68
N LYS A 128 -8.71 18.39 24.00
CA LYS A 128 -7.56 19.22 24.36
C LYS A 128 -7.81 20.71 24.06
N ASP A 129 -7.03 21.57 24.70
CA ASP A 129 -7.07 23.02 24.45
C ASP A 129 -6.31 23.41 23.17
N GLY A 130 -5.25 22.69 22.81
CA GLY A 130 -4.43 22.97 21.64
C GLY A 130 -3.30 21.96 21.43
N TYR A 131 -2.52 22.17 20.37
CA TYR A 131 -1.39 21.33 19.99
C TYR A 131 -0.21 22.17 19.49
N ASP A 132 1.00 21.72 19.82
CA ASP A 132 2.21 22.14 19.12
C ASP A 132 2.40 21.28 17.88
N VAL A 133 2.19 21.87 16.71
CA VAL A 133 2.26 21.15 15.43
C VAL A 133 3.55 21.46 14.71
N HIS A 134 4.39 20.43 14.53
CA HIS A 134 5.55 20.49 13.65
C HIS A 134 5.31 19.64 12.42
N ILE A 135 5.68 20.16 11.26
CA ILE A 135 5.57 19.46 9.99
C ILE A 135 6.93 19.47 9.32
N TYR A 136 7.54 18.31 9.20
CA TYR A 136 8.68 18.14 8.33
C TYR A 136 8.19 17.96 6.90
N ALA A 137 8.76 18.69 5.96
CA ALA A 137 8.33 18.70 4.57
C ALA A 137 9.52 18.48 3.65
N TYR A 138 9.33 17.57 2.70
CA TYR A 138 10.21 17.31 1.57
C TYR A 138 9.46 17.72 0.29
N SER A 139 10.09 18.51 -0.57
CA SER A 139 9.47 18.97 -1.81
C SER A 139 9.45 17.86 -2.86
N GLN A 140 10.39 17.89 -3.80
CA GLN A 140 10.49 16.94 -4.88
C GLN A 140 11.82 17.10 -5.61
N PRO A 141 12.29 16.08 -6.34
CA PRO A 141 13.59 16.13 -7.03
C PRO A 141 13.69 17.16 -8.15
N SER A 142 12.57 17.61 -8.73
CA SER A 142 12.58 18.54 -9.86
C SER A 142 12.62 20.02 -9.47
N GLY A 143 12.38 20.36 -8.19
CA GLY A 143 12.37 21.75 -7.74
C GLY A 143 11.22 22.60 -8.30
N LYS A 144 10.00 22.05 -8.37
CA LYS A 144 8.82 22.84 -8.79
C LYS A 144 8.26 23.63 -7.61
N ARG A 145 7.64 24.77 -7.91
CA ARG A 145 6.94 25.58 -6.93
C ARG A 145 5.83 24.79 -6.27
N THR A 146 5.90 24.70 -4.96
CA THR A 146 4.98 23.97 -4.11
C THR A 146 4.24 24.92 -3.19
N ASP A 147 2.93 24.76 -3.12
CA ASP A 147 2.11 25.45 -2.13
C ASP A 147 2.04 24.64 -0.81
N PHE A 148 1.72 25.30 0.30
CA PHE A 148 1.52 24.65 1.60
C PHE A 148 0.24 25.16 2.23
N PHE A 149 -0.66 24.25 2.58
CA PHE A 149 -1.93 24.57 3.21
C PHE A 149 -2.19 23.62 4.37
N ALA A 150 -2.70 24.18 5.45
CA ALA A 150 -3.21 23.41 6.57
C ALA A 150 -4.60 23.91 6.95
N GLN A 151 -5.49 22.99 7.34
CA GLN A 151 -6.84 23.30 7.79
C GLN A 151 -7.21 22.45 8.99
N LEU A 152 -7.97 23.02 9.93
CA LEU A 152 -8.67 22.27 10.95
C LEU A 152 -10.03 21.86 10.38
N CYS A 153 -10.32 20.56 10.36
CA CYS A 153 -11.53 20.01 9.78
C CYS A 153 -12.37 19.31 10.85
N GLU A 154 -13.66 19.64 10.91
CA GLU A 154 -14.67 18.84 11.62
C GLU A 154 -15.15 17.72 10.70
N PHE A 155 -15.25 16.50 11.20
CA PHE A 155 -15.78 15.36 10.47
C PHE A 155 -17.18 14.98 10.93
N ASN A 156 -18.07 14.76 9.98
CA ASN A 156 -19.36 14.12 10.19
C ASN A 156 -19.30 12.65 9.77
N ARG A 157 -19.12 11.76 10.75
CA ARG A 157 -18.96 10.31 10.50
C ARG A 157 -20.24 9.63 10.02
N ALA A 158 -21.41 10.14 10.38
CA ALA A 158 -22.68 9.59 9.89
C ALA A 158 -22.84 9.85 8.39
N VAL A 159 -22.50 11.05 7.93
CA VAL A 159 -22.49 11.42 6.51
C VAL A 159 -21.40 10.65 5.75
N GLU A 160 -20.18 10.53 6.31
CA GLU A 160 -19.10 9.72 5.72
C GLU A 160 -19.53 8.25 5.55
N THR A 161 -20.18 7.69 6.57
CA THR A 161 -20.70 6.33 6.54
C THR A 161 -21.73 6.16 5.41
N LEU A 162 -22.68 7.10 5.28
CA LEU A 162 -23.69 7.07 4.23
C LEU A 162 -23.07 7.22 2.84
N TYR A 163 -22.09 8.11 2.69
CA TYR A 163 -21.35 8.31 1.45
C TYR A 163 -20.76 6.98 0.95
N TYR A 164 -20.04 6.24 1.80
CA TYR A 164 -19.47 4.96 1.42
C TYR A 164 -20.51 3.85 1.26
N ASN A 165 -21.57 3.85 2.07
CA ASN A 165 -22.69 2.90 1.96
C ASN A 165 -23.41 3.01 0.61
N ILE A 166 -23.43 4.18 -0.02
CA ILE A 166 -24.00 4.39 -1.36
C ILE A 166 -22.93 4.21 -2.45
N LYS A 167 -21.74 4.78 -2.26
CA LYS A 167 -20.66 4.80 -3.27
C LYS A 167 -20.17 3.40 -3.65
N ALA A 168 -20.01 2.50 -2.68
CA ALA A 168 -19.53 1.14 -2.92
C ALA A 168 -20.42 0.35 -3.91
N PRO A 169 -21.73 0.19 -3.66
CA PRO A 169 -22.64 -0.48 -4.59
C PRO A 169 -22.92 0.33 -5.87
N TYR A 170 -22.91 1.67 -5.81
CA TYR A 170 -23.12 2.50 -7.00
C TYR A 170 -22.05 2.23 -8.07
N ARG A 171 -20.79 2.05 -7.68
CA ARG A 171 -19.70 1.76 -8.63
C ARG A 171 -19.81 0.39 -9.31
N ILE A 172 -20.54 -0.56 -8.75
CA ILE A 172 -20.80 -1.85 -9.39
C ILE A 172 -21.66 -1.68 -10.64
N LEU A 173 -22.58 -0.69 -10.61
CA LEU A 173 -23.48 -0.42 -11.73
C LEU A 173 -22.73 -0.02 -13.01
N TYR A 174 -21.49 0.48 -12.92
CA TYR A 174 -20.72 0.90 -14.08
C TYR A 174 -20.32 -0.22 -15.02
N TYR A 175 -20.22 -1.46 -14.53
CA TYR A 175 -19.86 -2.61 -15.37
C TYR A 175 -20.89 -3.74 -15.28
N THR A 176 -22.04 -3.49 -14.64
CA THR A 176 -23.15 -4.44 -14.59
C THR A 176 -24.06 -4.22 -15.79
N ASP A 177 -24.51 -5.31 -16.43
CA ASP A 177 -25.46 -5.25 -17.55
C ASP A 177 -26.79 -4.64 -17.09
N GLU A 178 -27.16 -3.50 -17.70
CA GLU A 178 -28.37 -2.72 -17.37
C GLU A 178 -29.68 -3.50 -17.56
N SER A 179 -29.66 -4.61 -18.32
CA SER A 179 -30.83 -5.47 -18.56
C SER A 179 -31.11 -6.45 -17.42
N THR A 180 -30.17 -6.60 -16.47
CA THR A 180 -30.27 -7.57 -15.37
C THR A 180 -31.16 -7.08 -14.23
N LYS A 181 -31.72 -8.03 -13.47
CA LYS A 181 -32.55 -7.73 -12.29
C LYS A 181 -31.71 -7.10 -11.17
N GLU A 182 -30.48 -7.58 -11.03
CA GLU A 182 -29.50 -7.12 -10.06
C GLU A 182 -29.18 -5.64 -10.25
N TYR A 183 -28.97 -5.20 -11.50
CA TYR A 183 -28.77 -3.79 -11.81
C TYR A 183 -29.96 -2.93 -11.37
N ALA A 184 -31.18 -3.36 -11.73
CA ALA A 184 -32.40 -2.63 -11.40
C ALA A 184 -32.62 -2.55 -9.88
N ASP A 185 -32.35 -3.64 -9.15
CA ASP A 185 -32.52 -3.74 -7.71
C ASP A 185 -31.54 -2.86 -6.95
N VAL A 186 -30.23 -3.00 -7.23
CA VAL A 186 -29.21 -2.16 -6.58
C VAL A 186 -29.55 -0.69 -6.79
N ARG A 187 -29.88 -0.29 -8.02
CA ARG A 187 -30.28 1.09 -8.33
C ARG A 187 -31.50 1.54 -7.52
N GLU A 188 -32.50 0.69 -7.34
CA GLU A 188 -33.71 1.03 -6.58
C GLU A 188 -33.46 1.12 -5.07
N TYR A 189 -32.64 0.23 -4.49
CA TYR A 189 -32.23 0.35 -3.09
C TYR A 189 -31.48 1.66 -2.84
N LEU A 190 -30.55 2.02 -3.72
CA LEU A 190 -29.83 3.29 -3.62
C LEU A 190 -30.75 4.50 -3.81
N ASN A 191 -31.66 4.45 -4.78
CA ASN A 191 -32.67 5.49 -4.99
C ASN A 191 -33.59 5.66 -3.77
N THR A 192 -33.99 4.56 -3.14
CA THR A 192 -34.80 4.59 -1.92
C THR A 192 -34.03 5.19 -0.77
N ALA A 193 -32.77 4.79 -0.56
CA ALA A 193 -31.92 5.36 0.49
C ALA A 193 -31.76 6.88 0.34
N ILE A 194 -31.52 7.39 -0.87
CA ILE A 194 -31.38 8.83 -1.08
C ILE A 194 -32.69 9.61 -0.93
N ASN A 195 -33.85 8.94 -1.02
CA ASN A 195 -35.15 9.57 -0.76
C ASN A 195 -35.40 9.86 0.73
N TYR A 196 -34.70 9.16 1.63
CA TYR A 196 -34.76 9.49 3.06
C TYR A 196 -34.15 10.86 3.36
N ILE A 197 -33.12 11.27 2.60
CA ILE A 197 -32.28 12.41 2.93
C ILE A 197 -33.06 13.74 2.77
N ASN A 198 -33.16 14.49 3.86
CA ASN A 198 -33.81 15.79 3.89
C ASN A 198 -32.83 16.92 3.52
N TRP A 199 -32.87 17.33 2.25
CA TRP A 199 -32.00 18.40 1.73
C TRP A 199 -32.48 19.84 2.01
N CYS A 200 -33.59 20.04 2.74
CA CYS A 200 -34.14 21.40 2.96
C CYS A 200 -33.21 22.29 3.78
N ALA A 201 -32.50 21.72 4.76
CA ALA A 201 -31.52 22.43 5.59
C ALA A 201 -30.35 21.49 5.91
N PRO A 202 -29.34 21.36 5.02
CA PRO A 202 -28.19 20.50 5.24
C PRO A 202 -27.50 20.82 6.57
N MET A 203 -27.04 19.78 7.28
CA MET A 203 -26.45 19.85 8.62
C MET A 203 -27.40 20.26 9.76
N SER A 204 -28.72 20.42 9.53
CA SER A 204 -29.70 20.54 10.61
C SER A 204 -29.89 19.19 11.34
N GLU A 205 -30.54 19.23 12.51
CA GLU A 205 -30.90 18.01 13.24
C GLU A 205 -31.79 17.08 12.39
N GLU A 206 -32.75 17.64 11.64
CA GLU A 206 -33.59 16.86 10.73
C GLU A 206 -32.79 16.23 9.58
N PHE A 207 -31.81 16.95 9.02
CA PHE A 207 -30.91 16.38 8.01
C PHE A 207 -30.12 15.20 8.60
N LEU A 208 -29.50 15.37 9.77
CA LEU A 208 -28.69 14.31 10.40
C LEU A 208 -29.53 13.08 10.74
N ARG A 209 -30.73 13.28 11.32
CA ARG A 209 -31.67 12.17 11.56
C ARG A 209 -32.08 11.45 10.28
N SER A 210 -32.21 12.18 9.17
CA SER A 210 -32.53 11.59 7.87
C SER A 210 -31.36 10.80 7.26
N VAL A 211 -30.12 11.22 7.51
CA VAL A 211 -28.89 10.50 7.16
C VAL A 211 -28.80 9.19 7.95
N ASP A 212 -29.09 9.23 9.25
CA ASP A 212 -29.12 8.04 10.10
C ASP A 212 -30.18 7.05 9.63
N ALA A 213 -31.39 7.52 9.29
CA ALA A 213 -32.45 6.69 8.73
C ALA A 213 -32.06 6.06 7.37
N ALA A 214 -31.37 6.80 6.50
CA ALA A 214 -30.87 6.27 5.24
C ALA A 214 -29.80 5.18 5.45
N ASN A 215 -28.91 5.39 6.42
CA ASN A 215 -27.92 4.39 6.83
C ASN A 215 -28.59 3.13 7.38
N GLU A 216 -29.53 3.27 8.30
CA GLU A 216 -30.28 2.14 8.88
C GLU A 216 -31.01 1.33 7.81
N TYR A 217 -31.65 2.01 6.86
CA TYR A 217 -32.30 1.38 5.71
C TYR A 217 -31.29 0.58 4.86
N LEU A 218 -30.15 1.16 4.48
CA LEU A 218 -29.14 0.46 3.69
C LEU A 218 -28.57 -0.74 4.44
N MET A 219 -28.26 -0.59 5.73
CA MET A 219 -27.71 -1.69 6.53
C MET A 219 -28.72 -2.82 6.73
N THR A 220 -30.00 -2.50 6.88
CA THR A 220 -31.05 -3.51 7.16
C THR A 220 -31.57 -4.15 5.89
N GLU A 221 -31.98 -3.36 4.90
CA GLU A 221 -32.67 -3.87 3.70
C GLU A 221 -31.68 -4.26 2.60
N PHE A 222 -30.66 -3.43 2.33
CA PHE A 222 -29.70 -3.72 1.27
C PHE A 222 -28.62 -4.70 1.72
N TYR A 223 -27.74 -4.29 2.64
CA TYR A 223 -26.63 -5.12 3.12
C TYR A 223 -27.10 -6.32 3.96
N GLY A 224 -28.21 -6.18 4.69
CA GLY A 224 -28.70 -7.21 5.63
C GLY A 224 -29.64 -8.25 5.02
N LYS A 225 -30.43 -7.91 3.99
CA LYS A 225 -31.43 -8.82 3.39
C LYS A 225 -31.20 -9.12 1.91
N TYR A 226 -30.75 -8.14 1.13
CA TYR A 226 -30.55 -8.32 -0.31
C TYR A 226 -29.17 -8.89 -0.66
N CYS A 227 -28.11 -8.34 -0.07
CA CYS A 227 -26.76 -8.87 -0.21
C CYS A 227 -26.65 -10.28 0.39
N HIS A 228 -25.83 -11.12 -0.23
CA HIS A 228 -25.67 -12.51 0.15
C HIS A 228 -24.27 -13.00 -0.22
N ASP A 229 -23.85 -14.09 0.43
CA ASP A 229 -22.55 -14.70 0.20
C ASP A 229 -22.33 -15.04 -1.28
N GLN A 230 -21.20 -14.61 -1.84
CA GLN A 230 -20.88 -14.81 -3.27
C GLN A 230 -19.94 -16.01 -3.45
N ASP A 231 -20.12 -16.78 -4.52
CA ASP A 231 -19.27 -17.95 -4.80
C ASP A 231 -17.81 -17.60 -5.06
N ILE A 232 -17.55 -16.39 -5.57
CA ILE A 232 -16.20 -15.90 -5.90
C ILE A 232 -15.70 -15.04 -4.75
N LYS A 233 -14.52 -15.40 -4.22
CA LYS A 233 -13.90 -14.68 -3.09
C LYS A 233 -12.59 -14.02 -3.50
N VAL A 234 -12.30 -12.87 -2.89
CA VAL A 234 -11.03 -12.16 -3.05
C VAL A 234 -10.36 -11.98 -1.69
N SER A 235 -9.24 -12.65 -1.50
CA SER A 235 -8.36 -12.48 -0.33
C SER A 235 -7.62 -11.15 -0.46
N VAL A 236 -8.02 -10.16 0.32
CA VAL A 236 -7.44 -8.81 0.26
C VAL A 236 -6.44 -8.58 1.39
N ILE A 237 -5.32 -7.94 1.04
CA ILE A 237 -4.30 -7.54 2.00
C ILE A 237 -3.71 -6.18 1.62
N GLY A 238 -3.59 -5.28 2.60
CA GLY A 238 -2.88 -4.03 2.37
C GLY A 238 -1.41 -4.31 2.09
N HIS A 239 -0.83 -3.65 1.09
CA HIS A 239 0.57 -3.77 0.76
C HIS A 239 1.12 -2.40 0.33
N THR A 240 2.43 -2.26 0.41
CA THR A 240 3.13 -1.12 -0.16
C THR A 240 4.49 -1.61 -0.66
N HIS A 241 4.71 -1.47 -1.95
CA HIS A 241 6.03 -1.67 -2.53
C HIS A 241 6.83 -0.37 -2.34
N ILE A 242 8.06 -0.46 -1.83
CA ILE A 242 8.95 0.71 -1.72
C ILE A 242 10.28 0.36 -2.37
N ASP A 243 10.55 1.01 -3.49
CA ASP A 243 11.88 0.97 -4.09
C ASP A 243 12.90 1.57 -3.14
N VAL A 244 13.89 0.76 -2.74
CA VAL A 244 14.91 1.21 -1.79
C VAL A 244 15.77 2.32 -2.41
N ALA A 245 16.03 2.24 -3.71
CA ALA A 245 16.66 3.31 -4.47
C ALA A 245 16.23 3.19 -5.94
N TRP A 246 15.32 4.05 -6.38
CA TRP A 246 14.91 4.13 -7.77
C TRP A 246 15.25 5.49 -8.34
N ARG A 247 14.42 6.49 -8.03
CA ARG A 247 14.65 7.86 -8.48
C ARG A 247 14.74 8.87 -7.32
N TRP A 248 15.01 8.35 -6.13
CA TRP A 248 15.34 9.09 -4.92
C TRP A 248 16.54 8.44 -4.23
N THR A 249 17.16 9.18 -3.32
CA THR A 249 18.31 8.72 -2.54
C THR A 249 17.90 7.72 -1.44
N LEU A 250 18.89 7.03 -0.86
CA LEU A 250 18.64 6.18 0.31
C LEU A 250 18.13 6.96 1.53
N ASP A 251 18.58 8.21 1.68
CA ASP A 251 18.13 9.08 2.76
C ASP A 251 16.65 9.41 2.62
N GLN A 252 16.17 9.63 1.39
CA GLN A 252 14.74 9.81 1.13
C GLN A 252 13.94 8.53 1.38
N THR A 253 14.49 7.34 1.08
CA THR A 253 13.83 6.07 1.40
C THR A 253 13.61 5.91 2.90
N ARG A 254 14.56 6.30 3.74
CA ARG A 254 14.41 6.27 5.21
C ARG A 254 13.18 7.07 5.66
N GLU A 255 12.96 8.23 5.05
CA GLU A 255 11.80 9.07 5.32
C GLU A 255 10.50 8.46 4.78
N LYS A 256 10.50 7.93 3.54
CA LYS A 256 9.36 7.21 2.95
C LYS A 256 8.92 6.03 3.82
N VAL A 257 9.86 5.29 4.39
CA VAL A 257 9.61 4.18 5.32
C VAL A 257 8.86 4.68 6.56
N GLN A 258 9.36 5.71 7.25
CA GLN A 258 8.70 6.25 8.45
C GLN A 258 7.28 6.76 8.14
N ARG A 259 7.10 7.48 7.02
CA ARG A 259 5.80 7.98 6.60
C ARG A 259 4.80 6.85 6.39
N THR A 260 5.23 5.83 5.65
CA THR A 260 4.37 4.71 5.25
C THR A 260 3.96 3.87 6.46
N PHE A 261 4.91 3.45 7.29
CA PHE A 261 4.58 2.66 8.48
C PHE A 261 3.79 3.47 9.52
N GLY A 262 4.04 4.79 9.63
CA GLY A 262 3.19 5.68 10.44
C GLY A 262 1.73 5.69 9.95
N SER A 263 1.52 5.85 8.65
CA SER A 263 0.17 5.77 8.06
C SER A 263 -0.50 4.40 8.29
N VAL A 264 0.23 3.30 8.12
CA VAL A 264 -0.29 1.94 8.37
C VAL A 264 -0.71 1.77 9.82
N ILE A 265 0.11 2.20 10.78
CA ILE A 265 -0.20 2.12 12.22
C ILE A 265 -1.46 2.92 12.55
N GLU A 266 -1.58 4.16 12.08
CA GLU A 266 -2.78 4.98 12.31
C GLU A 266 -4.02 4.36 11.67
N MET A 267 -3.89 3.79 10.47
CA MET A 267 -4.97 3.09 9.81
C MET A 267 -5.42 1.86 10.60
N MET A 268 -4.48 1.11 11.19
CA MET A 268 -4.77 -0.02 12.06
C MET A 268 -5.46 0.37 13.36
N LYS A 269 -5.24 1.58 13.88
CA LYS A 269 -6.01 2.10 15.03
C LYS A 269 -7.46 2.38 14.65
N LYS A 270 -7.70 2.89 13.44
CA LYS A 270 -9.05 3.20 12.94
C LYS A 270 -9.84 1.95 12.54
N TYR A 271 -9.19 0.96 11.92
CA TYR A 271 -9.85 -0.23 11.36
C TYR A 271 -9.30 -1.52 12.00
N PRO A 272 -10.02 -2.15 12.95
CA PRO A 272 -9.53 -3.34 13.67
C PRO A 272 -9.23 -4.55 12.77
N ASP A 273 -10.05 -4.78 11.74
CA ASP A 273 -9.94 -5.93 10.84
C ASP A 273 -8.86 -5.77 9.75
N TYR A 274 -8.33 -4.55 9.59
CA TYR A 274 -7.32 -4.25 8.59
C TYR A 274 -6.05 -5.10 8.77
N LYS A 275 -5.66 -5.78 7.69
CA LYS A 275 -4.43 -6.56 7.56
C LYS A 275 -3.47 -5.91 6.55
N PHE A 276 -2.18 -5.92 6.88
CA PHE A 276 -1.12 -5.35 6.04
C PHE A 276 0.05 -6.33 5.89
N MET A 277 0.77 -6.25 4.77
CA MET A 277 1.93 -7.07 4.46
C MET A 277 3.13 -6.22 4.01
N SER A 278 4.32 -6.56 4.53
CA SER A 278 5.60 -5.97 4.10
C SER A 278 6.65 -7.04 3.79
N SER A 279 7.44 -6.81 2.74
CA SER A 279 8.32 -7.81 2.14
C SER A 279 9.81 -7.63 2.39
N GLN A 280 10.27 -6.40 2.64
CA GLN A 280 11.69 -6.05 2.61
C GLN A 280 12.27 -5.79 4.02
N PRO A 281 13.16 -6.65 4.53
CA PRO A 281 13.96 -6.43 5.73
C PRO A 281 14.68 -5.08 5.78
N GLN A 282 15.22 -4.62 4.65
CA GLN A 282 15.95 -3.35 4.59
C GLN A 282 15.09 -2.16 5.04
N LEU A 283 13.79 -2.15 4.70
CA LEU A 283 12.86 -1.09 5.12
C LEU A 283 12.66 -1.13 6.64
N LEU A 284 12.48 -2.31 7.21
CA LEU A 284 12.33 -2.50 8.65
C LEU A 284 13.62 -2.14 9.42
N LYS A 285 14.80 -2.40 8.84
CA LYS A 285 16.07 -1.94 9.40
C LYS A 285 16.14 -0.41 9.43
N PHE A 286 15.78 0.26 8.34
CA PHE A 286 15.69 1.73 8.33
C PHE A 286 14.69 2.24 9.36
N LEU A 287 13.51 1.62 9.48
CA LEU A 287 12.53 2.01 10.49
C LEU A 287 13.08 1.86 11.92
N LYS A 288 13.79 0.77 12.21
CA LYS A 288 14.43 0.50 13.51
C LYS A 288 15.45 1.59 13.88
N GLU A 289 16.22 2.06 12.90
CA GLU A 289 17.23 3.11 13.09
C GLU A 289 16.58 4.50 13.24
N GLU A 290 15.59 4.82 12.40
CA GLU A 290 14.98 6.15 12.38
C GLU A 290 13.93 6.36 13.49
N SER A 291 13.14 5.33 13.80
CA SER A 291 12.04 5.39 14.77
C SER A 291 11.88 4.07 15.53
N PRO A 292 12.69 3.84 16.59
CA PRO A 292 12.59 2.65 17.43
C PRO A 292 11.20 2.43 18.06
N GLU A 293 10.47 3.51 18.34
CA GLU A 293 9.10 3.45 18.89
C GLU A 293 8.12 2.84 17.88
N MET A 294 8.12 3.33 16.63
CA MET A 294 7.29 2.76 15.57
C MET A 294 7.69 1.31 15.29
N TYR A 295 8.99 1.02 15.30
CA TYR A 295 9.47 -0.35 15.11
C TYR A 295 8.94 -1.30 16.19
N ALA A 296 8.93 -0.89 17.45
CA ALA A 296 8.33 -1.67 18.55
C ALA A 296 6.82 -1.87 18.36
N GLU A 297 6.11 -0.87 17.84
CA GLU A 297 4.70 -0.98 17.51
C GLU A 297 4.44 -1.97 16.36
N ILE A 298 5.29 -1.98 15.33
CA ILE A 298 5.24 -3.01 14.27
C ILE A 298 5.47 -4.40 14.88
N GLN A 299 6.44 -4.57 15.78
CA GLN A 299 6.64 -5.86 16.47
C GLN A 299 5.39 -6.31 17.25
N ARG A 300 4.66 -5.38 17.88
CA ARG A 300 3.38 -5.67 18.56
C ARG A 300 2.32 -6.11 17.55
N LEU A 301 2.13 -5.37 16.47
CA LEU A 301 1.12 -5.64 15.44
C LEU A 301 1.38 -6.95 14.67
N VAL A 302 2.64 -7.35 14.52
CA VAL A 302 3.02 -8.67 13.99
C VAL A 302 2.59 -9.79 14.94
N LYS A 303 2.86 -9.66 16.25
CA LYS A 303 2.43 -10.64 17.26
C LYS A 303 0.90 -10.76 17.34
N GLU A 304 0.20 -9.66 17.11
CA GLU A 304 -1.27 -9.60 17.05
C GLU A 304 -1.86 -10.13 15.74
N LYS A 305 -1.03 -10.58 14.78
CA LYS A 305 -1.47 -11.07 13.47
C LYS A 305 -2.30 -10.04 12.69
N ARG A 306 -1.88 -8.77 12.79
CA ARG A 306 -2.38 -7.65 11.99
C ARG A 306 -1.43 -7.29 10.85
N ILE A 307 -0.12 -7.45 11.08
CA ILE A 307 0.91 -7.31 10.05
C ILE A 307 1.50 -8.68 9.72
N GLU A 308 1.56 -9.00 8.43
CA GLU A 308 2.32 -10.12 7.87
C GLU A 308 3.69 -9.61 7.38
N LEU A 309 4.76 -10.31 7.77
CA LEU A 309 6.10 -10.05 7.26
C LEU A 309 6.52 -11.24 6.43
N GLU A 310 6.64 -11.06 5.10
CA GLU A 310 6.87 -12.18 4.18
C GLU A 310 7.51 -11.73 2.85
N GLY A 311 8.43 -12.52 2.28
CA GLY A 311 9.20 -12.12 1.09
C GLY A 311 10.58 -12.75 1.01
N SER A 312 11.09 -13.26 2.14
CA SER A 312 12.31 -14.04 2.33
C SER A 312 13.65 -13.41 1.96
N MET A 313 13.71 -12.55 0.93
CA MET A 313 14.92 -11.86 0.50
C MET A 313 15.14 -10.56 1.30
N TRP A 314 16.39 -10.10 1.40
CA TRP A 314 16.75 -8.84 2.05
C TRP A 314 16.20 -7.61 1.29
N LEU A 315 16.23 -7.69 -0.04
CA LEU A 315 15.59 -6.78 -0.99
C LEU A 315 14.75 -7.59 -1.99
N GLU A 316 13.86 -6.91 -2.71
CA GLU A 316 13.21 -7.47 -3.90
C GLU A 316 14.20 -7.46 -5.08
N ALA A 317 15.16 -8.39 -5.06
CA ALA A 317 16.33 -8.36 -5.92
C ALA A 317 16.07 -8.84 -7.36
N ASP A 318 16.81 -8.28 -8.32
CA ASP A 318 16.83 -8.76 -9.71
C ASP A 318 17.28 -10.22 -9.80
N CYS A 319 16.57 -11.03 -10.56
CA CYS A 319 16.80 -12.48 -10.67
C CYS A 319 17.57 -12.91 -11.93
N ASN A 320 18.03 -11.96 -12.75
CA ASN A 320 18.66 -12.25 -14.04
C ASN A 320 20.17 -11.96 -14.04
N LEU A 321 20.58 -10.78 -13.57
CA LEU A 321 21.97 -10.34 -13.55
C LEU A 321 22.71 -10.77 -12.27
N THR A 322 21.98 -10.91 -11.18
CA THR A 322 22.51 -11.29 -9.87
C THR A 322 23.10 -12.71 -9.90
N SER A 323 24.29 -12.92 -9.32
CA SER A 323 24.84 -14.28 -9.23
C SER A 323 23.97 -15.18 -8.33
N GLY A 324 24.05 -16.50 -8.53
CA GLY A 324 23.38 -17.46 -7.66
C GLY A 324 23.77 -17.34 -6.19
N GLU A 325 25.06 -17.08 -5.90
CA GLU A 325 25.52 -16.85 -4.53
C GLU A 325 24.89 -15.59 -3.93
N SER A 326 24.83 -14.48 -4.68
CA SER A 326 24.16 -13.26 -4.22
C SER A 326 22.67 -13.48 -3.94
N LEU A 327 21.96 -14.25 -4.77
CA LEU A 327 20.56 -14.62 -4.51
C LEU A 327 20.41 -15.45 -3.24
N VAL A 328 21.31 -16.41 -3.01
CA VAL A 328 21.36 -17.18 -1.75
C VAL A 328 21.60 -16.24 -0.56
N ARG A 329 22.51 -15.27 -0.69
CA ARG A 329 22.77 -14.27 0.37
C ARG A 329 21.57 -13.39 0.64
N GLN A 330 20.87 -12.92 -0.39
CA GLN A 330 19.61 -12.18 -0.23
C GLN A 330 18.63 -12.95 0.67
N ILE A 331 18.46 -14.25 0.43
CA ILE A 331 17.58 -15.10 1.22
C ILE A 331 18.12 -15.34 2.65
N ILE A 332 19.41 -15.63 2.80
CA ILE A 332 20.02 -15.90 4.10
C ILE A 332 19.88 -14.69 5.02
N PHE A 333 20.24 -13.50 4.54
CA PHE A 333 20.14 -12.27 5.33
C PHE A 333 18.69 -11.90 5.61
N GLY A 334 17.80 -12.04 4.62
CA GLY A 334 16.39 -11.70 4.79
C GLY A 334 15.68 -12.59 5.82
N LYS A 335 15.76 -13.92 5.63
CA LYS A 335 15.19 -14.88 6.61
C LYS A 335 15.80 -14.74 7.99
N ARG A 336 17.11 -14.52 8.10
CA ARG A 336 17.78 -14.33 9.40
C ARG A 336 17.25 -13.10 10.12
N PHE A 337 17.05 -12.00 9.42
CA PHE A 337 16.50 -10.78 10.00
C PHE A 337 15.08 -11.00 10.53
N PHE A 338 14.17 -11.52 9.71
CA PHE A 338 12.81 -11.80 10.14
C PHE A 338 12.74 -12.77 11.32
N LYS A 339 13.57 -13.82 11.30
CA LYS A 339 13.65 -14.78 12.40
C LYS A 339 14.17 -14.15 13.69
N ASN A 340 15.25 -13.38 13.62
CA ASN A 340 15.88 -12.79 14.81
C ASN A 340 15.05 -11.66 15.42
N GLU A 341 14.45 -10.81 14.58
CA GLU A 341 13.76 -9.61 15.03
C GLU A 341 12.26 -9.84 15.33
N PHE A 342 11.63 -10.81 14.66
CA PHE A 342 10.19 -11.04 14.73
C PHE A 342 9.80 -12.49 15.04
N GLY A 343 10.75 -13.44 15.04
CA GLY A 343 10.45 -14.86 15.24
C GLY A 343 9.74 -15.51 14.06
N VAL A 344 9.77 -14.91 12.88
CA VAL A 344 9.06 -15.36 11.67
C VAL A 344 9.99 -16.22 10.80
N ASP A 345 9.50 -17.37 10.34
CA ASP A 345 10.20 -18.20 9.36
C ASP A 345 9.48 -18.15 8.00
N ASN A 346 10.01 -17.31 7.12
CA ASN A 346 9.39 -16.99 5.83
C ASN A 346 9.44 -18.13 4.83
N ARG A 347 8.39 -18.29 4.02
CA ARG A 347 8.28 -19.40 3.05
C ARG A 347 7.94 -18.96 1.63
N ILE A 348 7.82 -17.65 1.40
CA ILE A 348 7.45 -17.07 0.12
C ILE A 348 8.58 -16.15 -0.35
N ILE A 349 8.93 -16.24 -1.64
CA ILE A 349 9.59 -15.13 -2.32
C ILE A 349 8.52 -14.25 -2.96
N TRP A 350 8.49 -12.99 -2.55
CA TRP A 350 7.55 -11.98 -3.01
C TRP A 350 8.31 -10.95 -3.86
N LEU A 351 8.14 -10.99 -5.17
CA LEU A 351 8.82 -10.13 -6.14
C LEU A 351 7.83 -9.54 -7.14
N PRO A 352 6.97 -8.59 -6.73
CA PRO A 352 5.99 -7.96 -7.60
C PRO A 352 6.64 -7.26 -8.81
N ASP A 353 7.75 -6.55 -8.60
CA ASP A 353 8.33 -5.65 -9.61
C ASP A 353 9.68 -6.10 -10.21
N VAL A 354 9.99 -7.40 -10.22
CA VAL A 354 11.27 -7.89 -10.80
C VAL A 354 11.13 -8.25 -12.29
N PHE A 355 12.14 -7.90 -13.08
CA PHE A 355 12.09 -7.92 -14.55
C PHE A 355 12.49 -9.28 -15.16
N GLY A 356 11.78 -10.34 -14.77
CA GLY A 356 12.01 -11.71 -15.23
C GLY A 356 12.78 -12.57 -14.23
N TYR A 357 12.73 -13.89 -14.42
CA TYR A 357 13.24 -14.84 -13.42
C TYR A 357 13.98 -16.03 -14.03
N SER A 358 15.24 -16.18 -13.64
CA SER A 358 16.09 -17.31 -14.02
C SER A 358 15.49 -18.67 -13.65
N ALA A 359 15.69 -19.65 -14.54
CA ALA A 359 15.27 -21.03 -14.35
C ALA A 359 15.99 -21.77 -13.20
N ALA A 360 16.99 -21.15 -12.57
CA ALA A 360 17.66 -21.68 -11.38
C ALA A 360 16.91 -21.34 -10.07
N MET A 361 15.98 -20.39 -10.10
CA MET A 361 15.27 -19.91 -8.91
C MET A 361 14.54 -21.04 -8.15
N PRO A 362 13.79 -21.96 -8.78
CA PRO A 362 13.14 -23.06 -8.06
C PRO A 362 14.12 -23.91 -7.23
N GLN A 363 15.35 -24.12 -7.72
CA GLN A 363 16.39 -24.83 -7.00
C GLN A 363 16.86 -24.05 -5.76
N ILE A 364 17.18 -22.76 -5.95
CA ILE A 364 17.64 -21.87 -4.88
C ILE A 364 16.59 -21.77 -3.78
N MET A 365 15.33 -21.57 -4.16
CA MET A 365 14.18 -21.49 -3.27
C MET A 365 14.03 -22.76 -2.44
N LYS A 366 13.95 -23.91 -3.12
CA LYS A 366 13.73 -25.19 -2.45
C LYS A 366 14.85 -25.56 -1.49
N LYS A 367 16.11 -25.33 -1.87
CA LYS A 367 17.28 -25.54 -0.98
C LYS A 367 17.31 -24.58 0.21
N SER A 368 16.61 -23.44 0.11
CA SER A 368 16.48 -22.44 1.18
C SER A 368 15.22 -22.63 2.05
N GLY A 369 14.46 -23.71 1.83
CA GLY A 369 13.22 -23.98 2.57
C GLY A 369 12.02 -23.10 2.15
N ILE A 370 12.08 -22.51 0.96
CA ILE A 370 11.03 -21.67 0.37
C ILE A 370 10.28 -22.50 -0.67
N ASP A 371 8.95 -22.52 -0.58
CA ASP A 371 8.10 -23.39 -1.40
C ASP A 371 7.05 -22.64 -2.22
N LYS A 372 6.99 -21.30 -2.10
CA LYS A 372 6.04 -20.43 -2.80
C LYS A 372 6.74 -19.25 -3.45
N PHE A 373 6.27 -18.87 -4.63
CA PHE A 373 6.72 -17.73 -5.41
C PHE A 373 5.55 -16.84 -5.77
N VAL A 374 5.71 -15.52 -5.63
CA VAL A 374 4.70 -14.53 -6.03
C VAL A 374 5.33 -13.42 -6.85
N THR A 375 4.69 -13.03 -7.95
CA THR A 375 5.09 -11.89 -8.78
C THR A 375 3.91 -11.26 -9.52
N SER A 376 4.09 -10.05 -10.09
CA SER A 376 3.14 -9.43 -11.02
C SER A 376 3.74 -9.11 -12.39
N LYS A 377 5.05 -8.81 -12.47
CA LYS A 377 5.63 -8.18 -13.68
C LYS A 377 5.56 -9.02 -14.94
N ILE A 378 5.48 -10.34 -14.81
CA ILE A 378 5.30 -11.24 -15.97
C ILE A 378 3.97 -10.98 -16.71
N GLY A 379 2.98 -10.40 -16.02
CA GLY A 379 1.74 -9.92 -16.66
C GLY A 379 1.96 -8.79 -17.67
N TRP A 380 3.17 -8.23 -17.78
CA TRP A 380 3.53 -7.11 -18.66
C TRP A 380 4.22 -7.55 -19.96
N ASN A 381 4.17 -8.84 -20.31
CA ASN A 381 4.71 -9.30 -21.59
C ASN A 381 4.06 -8.56 -22.78
N GLU A 382 4.89 -8.08 -23.71
CA GLU A 382 4.45 -7.29 -24.87
C GLU A 382 3.65 -8.10 -25.88
N THR A 383 4.03 -9.37 -26.08
CA THR A 383 3.48 -10.22 -27.15
C THR A 383 2.75 -11.42 -26.59
N ASN A 384 3.37 -12.18 -25.70
CA ASN A 384 2.81 -13.45 -25.21
C ASN A 384 2.39 -13.35 -23.75
N ARG A 385 1.07 -13.39 -23.53
CA ARG A 385 0.51 -13.58 -22.18
C ARG A 385 0.93 -14.96 -21.66
N MET A 386 1.44 -15.00 -20.42
CA MET A 386 1.62 -16.28 -19.73
C MET A 386 0.27 -16.97 -19.54
N PRO A 387 0.16 -18.27 -19.86
CA PRO A 387 -1.12 -18.96 -19.89
C PRO A 387 -1.71 -19.24 -18.50
N TYR A 388 -0.90 -19.13 -17.44
CA TYR A 388 -1.30 -19.49 -16.08
C TYR A 388 -0.84 -18.45 -15.07
N ASP A 389 -1.67 -18.20 -14.08
CA ASP A 389 -1.43 -17.34 -12.92
C ASP A 389 -1.34 -18.16 -11.62
N ALA A 390 -1.73 -19.44 -11.61
CA ALA A 390 -1.40 -20.40 -10.55
C ALA A 390 -0.87 -21.70 -11.16
N PHE A 391 0.38 -22.07 -10.83
CA PHE A 391 1.06 -23.20 -11.46
C PHE A 391 2.24 -23.72 -10.62
N MET A 392 2.74 -24.90 -10.98
CA MET A 392 4.00 -25.43 -10.46
C MET A 392 5.17 -24.99 -11.35
N TRP A 393 6.08 -24.19 -10.83
CA TRP A 393 7.27 -23.75 -11.54
C TRP A 393 8.42 -24.72 -11.34
N LYS A 394 8.91 -25.32 -12.43
CA LYS A 394 9.99 -26.28 -12.45
C LYS A 394 11.28 -25.65 -13.00
N GLY A 395 12.33 -25.70 -12.20
CA GLY A 395 13.67 -25.25 -12.58
C GLY A 395 14.39 -26.24 -13.49
N ILE A 396 15.54 -25.83 -14.03
CA ILE A 396 16.37 -26.66 -14.93
C ILE A 396 16.91 -27.94 -14.28
N ASP A 397 17.04 -27.96 -12.95
CA ASP A 397 17.48 -29.14 -12.18
C ASP A 397 16.30 -30.09 -11.84
N GLY A 398 15.08 -29.67 -12.14
CA GLY A 398 13.85 -30.37 -11.82
C GLY A 398 13.27 -30.07 -10.44
N SER A 399 13.85 -29.15 -9.67
CA SER A 399 13.21 -28.60 -8.47
C SER A 399 11.92 -27.88 -8.83
N GLU A 400 10.91 -27.97 -7.98
CA GLU A 400 9.56 -27.44 -8.21
C GLU A 400 9.11 -26.60 -7.01
N VAL A 401 8.52 -25.43 -7.29
CA VAL A 401 7.92 -24.50 -6.32
C VAL A 401 6.54 -24.05 -6.81
N PHE A 402 5.60 -23.83 -5.89
CA PHE A 402 4.28 -23.32 -6.25
C PHE A 402 4.36 -21.82 -6.56
N SER A 403 3.81 -21.39 -7.69
CA SER A 403 3.89 -20.02 -8.16
C SER A 403 2.52 -19.42 -8.37
N TYR A 404 2.36 -18.18 -7.93
CA TYR A 404 1.14 -17.39 -8.10
C TYR A 404 1.47 -16.02 -8.71
N PHE A 405 0.79 -15.63 -9.77
CA PHE A 405 0.88 -14.30 -10.36
C PHE A 405 -0.26 -13.43 -9.87
N MET A 406 0.05 -12.21 -9.42
CA MET A 406 -0.97 -11.23 -9.06
C MET A 406 -1.68 -10.78 -10.34
N THR A 407 -3.00 -10.85 -10.34
CA THR A 407 -3.83 -10.65 -11.54
C THR A 407 -4.63 -9.37 -11.52
N ALA A 408 -4.39 -8.49 -10.54
CA ALA A 408 -5.25 -7.33 -10.33
C ALA A 408 -5.26 -6.40 -11.53
N LYS A 409 -6.46 -6.05 -11.96
CA LYS A 409 -6.70 -5.21 -13.14
C LYS A 409 -8.07 -4.57 -13.04
N GLU A 410 -8.19 -3.31 -13.46
CA GLU A 410 -9.48 -2.61 -13.47
C GLU A 410 -10.28 -2.96 -14.72
N LEU A 411 -11.59 -3.05 -14.56
CA LEU A 411 -12.55 -3.02 -15.66
C LEU A 411 -12.99 -1.59 -15.94
N ASN A 412 -13.14 -1.24 -17.21
CA ASN A 412 -13.74 0.02 -17.63
C ASN A 412 -15.28 0.00 -17.45
N ASP A 413 -15.94 1.12 -17.74
CA ASP A 413 -17.41 1.27 -17.65
C ASP A 413 -18.21 0.43 -18.68
N LYS A 414 -17.54 -0.46 -19.42
CA LYS A 414 -18.18 -1.48 -20.28
C LYS A 414 -17.96 -2.90 -19.76
N GLY A 415 -17.32 -3.04 -18.60
CA GLY A 415 -16.90 -4.33 -18.07
C GLY A 415 -15.75 -4.98 -18.85
N GLU A 416 -14.99 -4.19 -19.61
CA GLU A 416 -13.88 -4.66 -20.43
C GLU A 416 -12.55 -4.26 -19.80
N PHE A 417 -11.52 -5.06 -20.06
CA PHE A 417 -10.16 -4.70 -19.70
C PHE A 417 -9.59 -3.63 -20.62
N ASP A 418 -8.91 -2.64 -20.04
CA ASP A 418 -8.03 -1.74 -20.78
C ASP A 418 -6.56 -2.18 -20.65
N GLY A 419 -5.80 -2.11 -21.75
CA GLY A 419 -4.41 -2.54 -21.82
C GLY A 419 -4.17 -4.02 -21.50
N PHE A 420 -2.92 -4.39 -21.22
CA PHE A 420 -2.53 -5.77 -20.86
C PHE A 420 -1.89 -5.87 -19.46
N PHE A 421 -1.51 -4.74 -18.86
CA PHE A 421 -0.80 -4.70 -17.58
C PHE A 421 -1.71 -5.09 -16.40
N SER A 422 -1.22 -6.02 -15.57
CA SER A 422 -1.71 -6.23 -14.21
C SER A 422 -0.93 -5.35 -13.24
N THR A 423 -1.57 -4.92 -12.16
CA THR A 423 -0.95 -4.10 -11.11
C THR A 423 -0.82 -4.88 -9.80
N TYR A 424 0.17 -4.53 -8.98
CA TYR A 424 0.34 -4.96 -7.59
C TYR A 424 -0.06 -3.88 -6.58
N THR A 425 -0.51 -2.73 -7.08
CA THR A 425 -1.00 -1.55 -6.33
C THR A 425 -2.43 -1.17 -6.73
N PRO A 426 -3.37 -2.13 -6.89
CA PRO A 426 -4.75 -1.81 -7.24
C PRO A 426 -5.45 -1.02 -6.14
N MET A 427 -6.49 -0.28 -6.53
CA MET A 427 -7.52 0.13 -5.58
C MET A 427 -8.48 -1.04 -5.29
N THR A 428 -9.25 -0.95 -4.21
CA THR A 428 -10.23 -1.99 -3.82
C THR A 428 -11.64 -1.74 -4.38
N ARG A 429 -11.72 -1.01 -5.49
CA ARG A 429 -12.99 -0.78 -6.18
C ARG A 429 -13.55 -2.10 -6.70
N ALA A 430 -14.87 -2.16 -6.83
CA ALA A 430 -15.54 -3.35 -7.30
C ALA A 430 -15.09 -3.78 -8.72
N SER A 431 -14.73 -2.82 -9.58
CA SER A 431 -14.13 -3.04 -10.91
C SER A 431 -12.78 -3.76 -10.84
N TYR A 432 -11.93 -3.44 -9.85
CA TYR A 432 -10.68 -4.15 -9.60
C TYR A 432 -10.92 -5.55 -9.03
N LEU A 433 -11.84 -5.71 -8.08
CA LEU A 433 -12.16 -7.03 -7.52
C LEU A 433 -12.65 -7.99 -8.62
N LYS A 434 -13.60 -7.52 -9.45
CA LYS A 434 -14.10 -8.28 -10.60
C LYS A 434 -13.01 -8.55 -11.62
N GLY A 435 -12.25 -7.53 -12.00
CA GLY A 435 -11.16 -7.66 -12.98
C GLY A 435 -10.03 -8.58 -12.52
N THR A 436 -9.71 -8.61 -11.22
CA THR A 436 -8.71 -9.52 -10.63
C THR A 436 -9.11 -10.98 -10.85
N TYR A 437 -10.37 -11.31 -10.58
CA TYR A 437 -10.89 -12.65 -10.80
C TYR A 437 -11.04 -12.97 -12.30
N ASP A 438 -11.56 -12.03 -13.09
CA ASP A 438 -11.75 -12.23 -14.53
C ASP A 438 -10.43 -12.46 -15.26
N ARG A 439 -9.35 -11.80 -14.81
CA ARG A 439 -8.01 -11.97 -15.37
C ARG A 439 -7.35 -13.30 -14.97
N PHE A 440 -7.70 -13.87 -13.82
CA PHE A 440 -7.06 -15.06 -13.29
C PHE A 440 -7.30 -16.32 -14.14
N GLU A 441 -6.22 -17.04 -14.42
CA GLU A 441 -6.25 -18.38 -15.01
C GLU A 441 -5.34 -19.34 -14.24
N PRO A 442 -5.65 -20.64 -14.15
CA PRO A 442 -6.85 -21.29 -14.66
C PRO A 442 -8.03 -21.28 -13.67
N LYS A 443 -9.22 -20.86 -14.11
CA LYS A 443 -10.42 -20.76 -13.23
C LYS A 443 -10.91 -22.10 -12.69
N GLU A 444 -10.65 -23.21 -13.40
CA GLU A 444 -11.06 -24.55 -12.97
C GLU A 444 -10.33 -25.06 -11.71
N LEU A 445 -9.31 -24.34 -11.24
CA LEU A 445 -8.62 -24.67 -9.99
C LEU A 445 -9.30 -24.07 -8.76
N THR A 446 -9.90 -22.89 -8.87
CA THR A 446 -10.37 -22.13 -7.72
C THR A 446 -11.31 -20.98 -8.11
N ASN A 447 -12.27 -20.68 -7.24
CA ASN A 447 -13.09 -19.46 -7.30
C ASN A 447 -12.52 -18.35 -6.37
N GLU A 448 -11.32 -18.55 -5.85
CA GLU A 448 -10.65 -17.62 -4.93
C GLU A 448 -9.38 -17.05 -5.54
N VAL A 449 -9.20 -15.75 -5.43
CA VAL A 449 -7.99 -15.03 -5.86
C VAL A 449 -7.46 -14.14 -4.75
N MET A 450 -6.19 -13.77 -4.80
CA MET A 450 -5.59 -12.79 -3.90
C MET A 450 -5.37 -11.44 -4.61
N MET A 451 -5.65 -10.36 -3.89
CA MET A 451 -5.43 -9.00 -4.35
C MET A 451 -4.72 -8.19 -3.25
N PRO A 452 -3.37 -8.08 -3.27
CA PRO A 452 -2.71 -7.03 -2.51
C PRO A 452 -3.16 -5.68 -3.05
N PHE A 453 -3.32 -4.67 -2.20
CA PHE A 453 -3.80 -3.34 -2.60
C PHE A 453 -3.11 -2.22 -1.82
N GLY A 454 -3.20 -1.01 -2.35
CA GLY A 454 -2.59 0.20 -1.78
C GLY A 454 -1.60 0.86 -2.73
N HIS A 455 -1.10 2.02 -2.35
CA HIS A 455 -0.10 2.75 -3.14
C HIS A 455 1.31 2.17 -2.89
N GLY A 456 2.10 2.09 -3.96
CA GLY A 456 3.44 1.49 -3.97
C GLY A 456 4.45 2.36 -4.70
N ASP A 457 5.52 1.73 -5.20
CA ASP A 457 6.71 2.27 -5.86
C ASP A 457 7.51 3.24 -4.97
N GLY A 458 6.87 4.27 -4.40
CA GLY A 458 7.44 5.23 -3.47
C GLY A 458 6.84 5.24 -2.05
N GLY A 459 6.01 4.25 -1.69
CA GLY A 459 5.36 4.13 -0.39
C GLY A 459 3.92 4.66 -0.33
N GLY A 460 3.48 5.07 0.85
CA GLY A 460 2.11 5.55 1.12
C GLY A 460 1.21 4.45 1.67
N GLY A 461 1.13 3.31 0.98
CA GLY A 461 0.28 2.19 1.36
C GLY A 461 -1.22 2.46 1.13
N PRO A 462 -2.12 1.67 1.74
CA PRO A 462 -3.55 1.81 1.50
C PRO A 462 -4.17 3.08 2.07
N GLU A 463 -5.08 3.68 1.30
CA GLU A 463 -5.85 4.85 1.74
C GLU A 463 -7.18 4.45 2.42
N THR A 464 -7.78 5.41 3.13
CA THR A 464 -9.07 5.24 3.84
C THR A 464 -10.15 4.67 2.93
N GLU A 465 -10.27 5.19 1.70
CA GLU A 465 -11.27 4.71 0.73
C GLU A 465 -11.07 3.23 0.40
N ASN A 466 -9.82 2.72 0.38
CA ASN A 466 -9.63 1.30 0.11
C ASN A 466 -10.32 0.41 1.15
N ILE A 467 -10.16 0.77 2.42
CA ILE A 467 -10.71 0.00 3.53
C ILE A 467 -12.22 0.18 3.61
N GLU A 468 -12.71 1.42 3.48
CA GLU A 468 -14.15 1.71 3.53
C GLU A 468 -14.93 0.94 2.45
N LEU A 469 -14.38 0.81 1.24
CA LEU A 469 -14.99 0.00 0.18
C LEU A 469 -15.02 -1.49 0.53
N ILE A 470 -13.93 -2.06 1.06
CA ILE A 470 -13.90 -3.47 1.51
C ILE A 470 -14.98 -3.70 2.58
N GLU A 471 -15.11 -2.80 3.54
CA GLU A 471 -16.07 -2.91 4.65
C GLU A 471 -17.54 -2.95 4.20
N ARG A 472 -17.86 -2.47 2.99
CA ARG A 472 -19.21 -2.59 2.38
C ARG A 472 -19.31 -3.77 1.44
N LEU A 473 -18.29 -3.99 0.62
CA LEU A 473 -18.31 -5.07 -0.38
C LEU A 473 -18.25 -6.46 0.28
N LYS A 474 -17.72 -6.56 1.51
CA LYS A 474 -17.71 -7.81 2.30
C LYS A 474 -19.09 -8.40 2.57
N TYR A 475 -20.17 -7.61 2.48
CA TYR A 475 -21.55 -8.12 2.64
C TYR A 475 -22.02 -8.94 1.42
N GLY A 476 -21.26 -8.99 0.33
CA GLY A 476 -21.61 -9.78 -0.85
C GLY A 476 -22.63 -9.08 -1.75
N VAL A 477 -22.20 -7.97 -2.34
CA VAL A 477 -23.01 -7.22 -3.31
C VAL A 477 -23.01 -7.96 -4.65
N ALA A 478 -24.19 -8.12 -5.26
CA ALA A 478 -24.35 -8.82 -6.54
C ALA A 478 -23.40 -8.28 -7.63
N ASN A 479 -22.95 -9.17 -8.52
CA ASN A 479 -21.99 -8.87 -9.61
C ASN A 479 -20.61 -8.37 -9.15
N CYS A 480 -20.26 -8.54 -7.87
CA CYS A 480 -18.93 -8.25 -7.33
C CYS A 480 -18.38 -9.45 -6.57
N PRO A 481 -17.16 -9.92 -6.86
CA PRO A 481 -16.47 -10.88 -6.00
C PRO A 481 -16.38 -10.35 -4.57
N GLN A 482 -16.64 -11.21 -3.59
CA GLN A 482 -16.70 -10.79 -2.19
C GLN A 482 -15.30 -10.73 -1.60
N PRO A 483 -14.83 -9.55 -1.15
CA PRO A 483 -13.53 -9.41 -0.52
C PRO A 483 -13.58 -9.88 0.94
N HIS A 484 -12.49 -10.47 1.41
CA HIS A 484 -12.26 -10.76 2.83
C HIS A 484 -10.80 -10.57 3.21
N TRP A 485 -10.57 -10.08 4.43
CA TRP A 485 -9.23 -9.85 4.96
C TRP A 485 -8.49 -11.17 5.19
N GLU A 486 -7.33 -11.33 4.54
CA GLU A 486 -6.54 -12.54 4.69
C GLU A 486 -5.05 -12.28 4.46
N PHE A 487 -4.20 -13.04 5.18
CA PHE A 487 -2.76 -13.03 4.95
C PHE A 487 -2.38 -13.76 3.67
N ALA A 488 -1.41 -13.23 2.94
CA ALA A 488 -0.97 -13.79 1.67
C ALA A 488 -0.44 -15.23 1.86
N GLY A 489 0.27 -15.48 2.96
CA GLY A 489 0.72 -16.82 3.34
C GLY A 489 -0.41 -17.83 3.53
N ASP A 490 -1.48 -17.41 4.19
CA ASP A 490 -2.64 -18.26 4.46
C ASP A 490 -3.39 -18.62 3.17
N PHE A 491 -3.65 -17.62 2.31
CA PHE A 491 -4.26 -17.84 0.99
C PHE A 491 -3.40 -18.79 0.13
N LEU A 492 -2.10 -18.52 0.01
CA LEU A 492 -1.21 -19.31 -0.86
C LEU A 492 -1.06 -20.74 -0.35
N GLU A 493 -1.01 -20.95 0.97
CA GLU A 493 -0.96 -22.29 1.52
C GLU A 493 -2.29 -23.04 1.33
N ARG A 494 -3.44 -22.38 1.48
CA ARG A 494 -4.75 -22.99 1.16
C ARG A 494 -4.82 -23.40 -0.31
N LEU A 495 -4.51 -22.48 -1.23
CA LEU A 495 -4.58 -22.76 -2.66
C LEU A 495 -3.61 -23.86 -3.07
N ARG A 496 -2.37 -23.83 -2.56
CA ARG A 496 -1.37 -24.88 -2.82
C ARG A 496 -1.85 -26.25 -2.34
N LYS A 497 -2.40 -26.36 -1.13
CA LYS A 497 -2.94 -27.62 -0.59
C LYS A 497 -4.12 -28.13 -1.42
N ASN A 498 -5.05 -27.26 -1.78
CA ASN A 498 -6.24 -27.62 -2.56
C ASN A 498 -5.89 -28.11 -3.97
N THR A 499 -4.76 -27.66 -4.51
CA THR A 499 -4.28 -28.04 -5.85
C THR A 499 -3.20 -29.12 -5.83
N GLU A 500 -2.77 -29.56 -4.65
CA GLU A 500 -1.71 -30.56 -4.48
C GLU A 500 -2.11 -31.90 -5.09
N GLY A 501 -1.26 -32.46 -5.96
CA GLY A 501 -1.54 -33.72 -6.67
C GLY A 501 -2.61 -33.63 -7.77
N SER A 502 -3.23 -32.46 -7.97
CA SER A 502 -4.18 -32.25 -9.04
C SER A 502 -3.50 -32.36 -10.40
N LYS A 503 -4.04 -33.20 -11.30
CA LYS A 503 -3.60 -33.28 -12.70
C LYS A 503 -3.93 -32.01 -13.49
N ARG A 504 -4.75 -31.11 -12.93
CA ARG A 504 -5.13 -29.84 -13.53
C ARG A 504 -4.17 -28.70 -13.17
N LEU A 505 -3.33 -28.85 -12.14
CA LEU A 505 -2.36 -27.82 -11.80
C LEU A 505 -1.29 -27.75 -12.90
N PRO A 506 -1.21 -26.65 -13.66
CA PRO A 506 -0.26 -26.55 -14.78
C PRO A 506 1.17 -26.56 -14.28
N LYS A 507 2.10 -26.86 -15.20
CA LYS A 507 3.53 -26.86 -14.93
C LYS A 507 4.27 -26.00 -15.94
N TRP A 508 5.03 -25.04 -15.45
CA TRP A 508 5.93 -24.23 -16.27
C TRP A 508 7.37 -24.69 -16.07
N VAL A 509 8.08 -25.04 -17.15
CA VAL A 509 9.46 -25.54 -17.08
C VAL A 509 10.40 -24.52 -17.68
N GLY A 510 11.41 -24.09 -16.90
CA GLY A 510 12.44 -23.18 -17.37
C GLY A 510 12.27 -21.75 -16.85
N GLU A 511 12.71 -20.78 -17.64
CA GLU A 511 12.73 -19.36 -17.28
C GLU A 511 11.32 -18.76 -17.30
N LEU A 512 11.04 -17.83 -16.38
CA LEU A 512 9.90 -16.93 -16.51
C LEU A 512 10.41 -15.66 -17.20
N TYR A 513 10.48 -15.73 -18.52
CA TYR A 513 11.02 -14.66 -19.37
C TYR A 513 10.03 -13.48 -19.45
N LEU A 514 10.53 -12.28 -19.14
CA LEU A 514 9.79 -11.04 -19.34
C LEU A 514 10.15 -10.44 -20.71
N GLU A 515 9.16 -10.29 -21.57
CA GLU A 515 9.34 -9.75 -22.93
C GLU A 515 9.56 -8.24 -22.96
N PHE A 516 9.46 -7.59 -21.80
CA PHE A 516 9.58 -6.15 -21.60
C PHE A 516 10.91 -5.76 -20.91
N HIS A 517 11.21 -4.46 -20.84
CA HIS A 517 12.34 -3.90 -20.07
C HIS A 517 13.75 -4.45 -20.37
N ARG A 518 13.99 -5.08 -21.53
CA ARG A 518 15.28 -5.70 -21.91
C ARG A 518 16.48 -4.76 -21.88
N GLY A 519 16.28 -3.45 -22.04
CA GLY A 519 17.34 -2.44 -21.95
C GLY A 519 18.02 -2.38 -20.57
N THR A 520 17.36 -2.89 -19.53
CA THR A 520 17.92 -2.94 -18.16
C THR A 520 19.13 -3.85 -18.06
N TYR A 521 19.31 -4.82 -18.96
CA TYR A 521 20.45 -5.74 -18.96
C TYR A 521 21.77 -5.09 -19.40
N THR A 522 21.72 -4.01 -20.18
CA THR A 522 22.92 -3.34 -20.74
C THR A 522 23.13 -1.93 -20.22
N SER A 523 22.07 -1.23 -19.80
CA SER A 523 22.18 0.11 -19.19
C SER A 523 23.02 0.09 -17.91
N GLN A 524 23.57 1.23 -17.45
CA GLN A 524 24.35 1.31 -16.21
C GLN A 524 25.49 0.27 -16.11
N ALA A 525 26.22 0.05 -17.21
CA ALA A 525 27.25 -0.99 -17.34
C ALA A 525 28.36 -0.90 -16.27
N LYS A 526 28.73 0.32 -15.86
CA LYS A 526 29.70 0.55 -14.77
C LYS A 526 29.24 -0.10 -13.46
N ASN A 527 27.98 0.10 -13.08
CA ASN A 527 27.41 -0.46 -11.85
C ASN A 527 27.35 -1.98 -11.93
N LYS A 528 26.90 -2.54 -13.04
CA LYS A 528 26.86 -4.00 -13.27
C LYS A 528 28.25 -4.64 -13.18
N ARG A 529 29.27 -4.01 -13.80
CA ARG A 529 30.66 -4.46 -13.70
C ARG A 529 31.18 -4.39 -12.27
N ASN A 530 30.90 -3.32 -11.55
CA ASN A 530 31.33 -3.15 -10.16
C ASN A 530 30.61 -4.15 -9.24
N ASN A 531 29.33 -4.43 -9.46
CA ASN A 531 28.60 -5.47 -8.74
C ASN A 531 29.26 -6.84 -8.96
N ARG A 532 29.51 -7.24 -10.21
CA ARG A 532 30.16 -8.53 -10.51
C ARG A 532 31.56 -8.64 -9.88
N LYS A 533 32.34 -7.56 -9.89
CA LYS A 533 33.63 -7.52 -9.20
C LYS A 533 33.49 -7.69 -7.70
N SER A 534 32.50 -7.03 -7.11
CA SER A 534 32.23 -7.13 -5.67
C SER A 534 31.84 -8.56 -5.30
N GLU A 535 30.97 -9.21 -6.08
CA GLU A 535 30.62 -10.62 -5.87
C GLU A 535 31.85 -11.53 -5.83
N PHE A 536 32.78 -11.39 -6.78
CA PHE A 536 34.02 -12.16 -6.77
C PHE A 536 34.95 -11.78 -5.61
N LEU A 537 35.01 -10.51 -5.22
CA LEU A 537 35.81 -10.07 -4.07
C LEU A 537 35.28 -10.66 -2.77
N TYR A 538 33.97 -10.66 -2.54
CA TYR A 538 33.35 -11.31 -1.38
C TYR A 538 33.65 -12.81 -1.37
N GLN A 539 33.45 -13.50 -2.50
CA GLN A 539 33.74 -14.93 -2.60
C GLN A 539 35.21 -15.24 -2.25
N ASN A 540 36.16 -14.46 -2.78
CA ASN A 540 37.58 -14.65 -2.48
C ASN A 540 37.91 -14.32 -1.03
N ALA A 541 37.36 -13.23 -0.48
CA ALA A 541 37.59 -12.81 0.88
C ALA A 541 37.08 -13.86 1.87
N GLU A 542 35.87 -14.40 1.67
CA GLU A 542 35.31 -15.47 2.49
C GLU A 542 36.12 -16.76 2.38
N ALA A 543 36.51 -17.16 1.16
CA ALA A 543 37.29 -18.37 0.93
C ALA A 543 38.66 -18.31 1.62
N VAL A 544 39.40 -17.22 1.43
CA VAL A 544 40.72 -17.02 2.06
C VAL A 544 40.58 -16.91 3.58
N SER A 545 39.56 -16.20 4.07
CA SER A 545 39.31 -16.09 5.51
C SER A 545 38.95 -17.44 6.14
N ALA A 546 38.15 -18.26 5.46
CA ALA A 546 37.80 -19.60 5.91
C ALA A 546 39.02 -20.53 5.95
N MET A 547 39.88 -20.47 4.92
CA MET A 547 41.16 -21.21 4.93
C MET A 547 42.07 -20.75 6.05
N ALA A 548 42.22 -19.43 6.26
CA ALA A 548 43.06 -18.88 7.31
C ALA A 548 42.57 -19.29 8.71
N HIS A 549 41.25 -19.24 8.92
CA HIS A 549 40.63 -19.71 10.15
C HIS A 549 40.91 -21.20 10.41
N ARG A 550 40.77 -22.05 9.39
CA ARG A 550 40.95 -23.50 9.54
C ARG A 550 42.41 -23.95 9.63
N LEU A 551 43.32 -23.30 8.91
CA LEU A 551 44.73 -23.72 8.83
C LEU A 551 45.62 -23.05 9.88
N PHE A 552 45.32 -21.80 10.24
CA PHE A 552 46.19 -21.00 11.11
C PHE A 552 45.49 -20.52 12.39
N GLY A 553 44.21 -20.86 12.59
CA GLY A 553 43.46 -20.43 13.78
C GLY A 553 43.11 -18.94 13.80
N SER A 554 43.24 -18.24 12.67
CA SER A 554 42.87 -16.83 12.57
C SER A 554 41.38 -16.61 12.84
N GLU A 555 41.00 -15.46 13.39
CA GLU A 555 39.59 -15.12 13.55
C GLU A 555 38.92 -14.90 12.18
N TYR A 556 37.75 -15.51 11.97
CA TYR A 556 36.97 -15.28 10.76
C TYR A 556 36.25 -13.93 10.87
N PRO A 557 36.46 -12.98 9.93
CA PRO A 557 36.00 -11.60 10.06
C PRO A 557 34.51 -11.47 9.69
N GLN A 558 33.64 -12.20 10.38
CA GLN A 558 32.21 -12.31 10.06
C GLN A 558 31.50 -10.95 10.02
N ASP A 559 31.73 -10.11 11.02
CA ASP A 559 31.03 -8.83 11.14
C ASP A 559 31.46 -7.87 10.05
N LYS A 560 32.76 -7.77 9.76
CA LYS A 560 33.28 -6.95 8.65
C LYS A 560 32.73 -7.39 7.31
N LEU A 561 32.62 -8.70 7.06
CA LEU A 561 32.04 -9.23 5.82
C LEU A 561 30.54 -8.94 5.70
N ASN A 562 29.82 -8.92 6.82
CA ASN A 562 28.38 -8.59 6.85
C ASN A 562 28.14 -7.08 6.70
N GLU A 563 29.03 -6.24 7.21
CA GLU A 563 28.96 -4.78 7.10
C GLU A 563 29.29 -4.29 5.69
N GLY A 564 30.25 -4.96 5.04
CA GLY A 564 30.63 -4.78 3.64
C GLY A 564 31.87 -3.97 3.40
#